data_AF-A0A7X7WCN5-F1
#
_entry.id   AF-A0A7X7WCN5-F1
#
_cell.length_a   1.000
_cell.length_b   1.000
_cell.length_c   1.000
_cell.angle_alpha   90.00
_cell.angle_beta   90.00
_cell.angle_gamma   90.00
#
_symmetry.space_group_name_H-M   'P 1'
#
loop_
_entity.id
_entity.type
_entity.pdbx_description
1 polymer ?
#
loop_
_entity_poly.entity_id
_entity_poly.type
_entity_poly.pdbx_seq_one_letter_code
_entity_poly.pdbx_strand_id
1 'polypeptide(L)'
;MKKLLEKFPEIKFSEDPSSVPWKDALVWFYEKEGKEKYYWISAEEILYVSWSGGLLSVIPSSSSLLSNYFQAVILQGESVFVGAKIKVSN
;
A
#
# COMPACT_ATOMS: atom_id res chain seq x y z
N MET A 1 5.64 0.02 -13.72
CA MET A 1 4.98 -0.74 -12.63
C MET A 1 5.01 -2.26 -12.79
N LYS A 2 4.70 -2.87 -13.95
CA LYS A 2 4.71 -4.35 -14.10
C LYS A 2 5.98 -5.06 -13.56
N LYS A 3 7.18 -4.62 -13.96
CA LYS A 3 8.46 -5.16 -13.45
C LYS A 3 8.68 -4.98 -11.94
N LEU A 4 8.02 -3.99 -11.33
CA LEU A 4 8.10 -3.75 -9.88
C LEU A 4 7.24 -4.77 -9.13
N LEU A 5 6.01 -5.02 -9.62
CA LEU A 5 5.09 -6.00 -9.06
C LEU A 5 5.63 -7.43 -9.18
N GLU A 6 6.35 -7.73 -10.27
CA GLU A 6 7.05 -9.01 -10.44
C GLU A 6 8.15 -9.22 -9.39
N LYS A 7 8.79 -8.14 -8.92
CA LYS A 7 9.85 -8.20 -7.92
C LYS A 7 9.32 -8.20 -6.48
N PHE A 8 8.18 -7.56 -6.25
CA PHE A 8 7.56 -7.38 -4.93
C PHE A 8 6.11 -7.86 -4.96
N PRO A 9 5.88 -9.17 -4.80
CA PRO A 9 4.53 -9.77 -4.88
C PRO A 9 3.58 -9.28 -3.78
N GLU A 10 4.10 -8.68 -2.70
CA GLU A 10 3.29 -8.08 -1.63
C GLU A 10 2.52 -6.84 -2.08
N ILE A 11 3.00 -6.16 -3.13
CA ILE A 11 2.30 -5.05 -3.75
C ILE A 11 1.35 -5.65 -4.80
N LYS A 12 0.06 -5.62 -4.48
CA LYS A 12 -1.00 -6.16 -5.32
C LYS A 12 -1.65 -5.07 -6.15
N PHE A 13 -2.34 -5.47 -7.21
CA PHE A 13 -2.94 -4.57 -8.19
C PHE A 13 -4.27 -5.11 -8.72
N SER A 14 -5.22 -4.20 -8.97
CA SER A 14 -6.48 -4.49 -9.65
C SER A 14 -7.05 -3.24 -10.33
N GLU A 15 -7.86 -3.45 -11.38
CA GLU A 15 -8.72 -2.43 -12.00
C GLU A 15 -10.18 -2.56 -11.51
N ASP A 16 -10.51 -3.58 -10.72
CA ASP A 16 -11.84 -3.78 -10.12
C ASP A 16 -11.80 -3.43 -8.61
N PRO A 17 -12.50 -2.37 -8.17
CA PRO A 17 -12.54 -1.97 -6.77
C PRO A 17 -13.16 -3.03 -5.84
N SER A 18 -14.00 -3.93 -6.36
CA SER A 18 -14.66 -4.98 -5.58
C SER A 18 -13.69 -6.04 -5.10
N SER A 19 -12.57 -6.21 -5.80
CA SER A 19 -11.50 -7.15 -5.46
C SER A 19 -10.53 -6.63 -4.39
N VAL A 20 -10.59 -5.33 -4.08
CA VAL A 20 -9.66 -4.69 -3.15
C VAL A 20 -10.09 -4.97 -1.70
N PRO A 21 -9.20 -5.47 -0.84
CA PRO A 21 -9.51 -5.73 0.56
C PRO A 21 -9.45 -4.44 1.41
N TRP A 22 -10.35 -3.48 1.13
CA TRP A 22 -10.35 -2.13 1.70
C TRP A 22 -10.19 -2.04 3.22
N LYS A 23 -10.73 -3.02 3.96
CA LYS A 23 -10.65 -3.07 5.43
C LYS A 23 -9.29 -3.55 5.94
N ASP A 24 -8.62 -4.39 5.16
CA ASP A 24 -7.48 -5.22 5.54
C ASP A 24 -6.20 -4.85 4.77
N ALA A 25 -6.16 -3.66 4.16
CA ALA A 25 -5.04 -3.20 3.38
C ALA A 25 -4.84 -1.70 3.42
N LEU A 26 -3.62 -1.29 3.10
CA LEU A 26 -3.31 0.07 2.69
C LEU A 26 -3.50 0.16 1.18
N VAL A 27 -4.40 1.02 0.72
CA VAL A 27 -4.77 1.15 -0.70
C VAL A 27 -4.40 2.54 -1.20
N TRP A 28 -3.79 2.61 -2.37
CA TRP A 28 -3.67 3.86 -3.12
C TRP A 28 -4.12 3.62 -4.55
N PHE A 29 -4.69 4.62 -5.18
CA PHE A 29 -5.04 4.54 -6.58
C PHE A 29 -4.60 5.79 -7.33
N TYR A 30 -4.49 5.64 -8.64
CA TYR A 30 -4.35 6.74 -9.57
C TYR A 30 -5.28 6.50 -10.75
N GLU A 31 -5.90 7.57 -11.24
CA GLU A 31 -6.67 7.52 -12.46
C GLU A 31 -5.76 7.85 -13.64
N LYS A 32 -5.77 7.01 -14.68
CA LYS A 32 -5.11 7.35 -15.93
C LYS A 32 -6.01 6.98 -17.08
N GLU A 33 -6.32 7.97 -17.93
CA GLU A 33 -7.15 7.80 -19.13
C GLU A 33 -8.55 7.23 -18.80
N GLY A 34 -9.17 7.69 -17.71
CA GLY A 34 -10.51 7.25 -17.28
C GLY A 34 -10.55 5.83 -16.70
N LYS A 35 -9.39 5.24 -16.41
CA LYS A 35 -9.27 3.94 -15.75
C LYS A 35 -8.60 4.09 -14.39
N GLU A 36 -9.33 3.69 -13.35
CA GLU A 36 -8.83 3.61 -11.99
C GLU A 36 -7.96 2.38 -11.81
N LYS A 37 -6.82 2.57 -11.15
CA LYS A 37 -5.86 1.51 -10.89
C LYS A 37 -5.55 1.46 -9.42
N TYR A 38 -6.01 0.40 -8.78
CA TYR A 38 -5.90 0.19 -7.35
C TYR A 38 -4.66 -0.63 -7.04
N TYR A 39 -3.84 -0.13 -6.14
CA TYR A 39 -2.68 -0.80 -5.59
C TYR A 39 -2.85 -0.94 -4.10
N TRP A 40 -2.38 -2.04 -3.55
CA TRP A 40 -2.45 -2.20 -2.11
C TRP A 40 -1.36 -3.11 -1.56
N ILE A 41 -1.14 -2.95 -0.27
CA ILE A 41 -0.32 -3.83 0.56
C ILE A 41 -1.24 -4.35 1.67
N SER A 42 -1.30 -5.68 1.82
CA SER A 42 -2.07 -6.33 2.90
C SER A 42 -1.58 -5.88 4.29
N ALA A 43 -2.47 -5.86 5.28
CA ALA A 43 -2.12 -5.55 6.66
C ALA A 43 -1.02 -6.47 7.25
N GLU A 44 -0.96 -7.74 6.81
CA GLU A 44 0.05 -8.71 7.24
C GLU A 44 1.49 -8.33 6.84
N GLU A 45 1.62 -7.55 5.77
CA GLU A 45 2.91 -7.08 5.24
C GLU A 45 3.34 -5.75 5.87
N ILE A 46 2.49 -5.14 6.71
CA ILE A 46 2.70 -3.82 7.30
C ILE A 46 2.82 -3.95 8.82
N LEU A 47 3.90 -3.42 9.38
CA LEU A 47 4.04 -3.30 10.82
C LEU A 47 3.15 -2.18 11.36
N TYR A 48 3.27 -0.99 10.78
CA TYR A 48 2.39 0.16 10.99
C TYR A 48 2.55 1.19 9.87
N VAL A 49 1.62 2.14 9.81
CA VAL A 49 1.78 3.37 9.02
C VAL A 49 1.88 4.58 9.94
N SER A 50 2.62 5.61 9.51
CA SER A 50 2.72 6.89 10.20
C SER A 50 2.44 8.02 9.21
N TRP A 51 1.64 8.99 9.62
CA TRP A 51 1.22 10.10 8.77
C TRP A 51 1.70 11.42 9.34
N SER A 52 2.59 12.09 8.61
CA SER A 52 3.14 13.38 9.03
C SER A 52 3.27 14.31 7.83
N GLY A 53 2.78 15.55 7.97
CA GLY A 53 2.89 16.58 6.93
C GLY A 53 2.30 16.17 5.57
N GLY A 54 1.24 15.34 5.57
CA GLY A 54 0.62 14.81 4.35
C GLY A 54 1.36 13.62 3.72
N LEU A 55 2.52 13.23 4.23
CA LEU A 55 3.28 12.07 3.78
C LEU A 55 2.90 10.83 4.60
N LEU A 56 2.49 9.77 3.92
CA LEU A 56 2.24 8.48 4.56
C LEU A 56 3.49 7.60 4.46
N SER A 57 4.09 7.32 5.60
CA SER A 57 5.17 6.36 5.75
C SER A 57 4.60 4.99 6.08
N VAL A 58 5.03 3.97 5.35
CA VAL A 58 4.63 2.57 5.55
C VAL A 58 5.84 1.80 6.03
N ILE A 59 5.77 1.24 7.22
CA ILE A 59 6.86 0.44 7.78
C ILE A 59 6.52 -1.03 7.54
N PRO A 60 7.32 -1.76 6.73
CA PRO A 60 7.04 -3.16 6.45
C PRO A 60 7.13 -4.04 7.71
N SER A 61 6.31 -5.08 7.75
CA SER A 61 6.45 -6.15 8.74
C SER A 61 7.81 -6.84 8.56
N SER A 62 8.45 -7.27 9.65
CA SER A 62 9.72 -8.02 9.59
C SER A 62 9.61 -9.36 8.87
N SER A 63 8.39 -9.88 8.71
CA SER A 63 8.11 -11.08 7.91
C SER A 63 7.94 -10.81 6.42
N SER A 64 7.79 -9.53 6.03
CA SER A 64 7.57 -9.12 4.64
C SER A 64 8.89 -9.13 3.87
N LEU A 65 8.91 -9.58 2.61
CA LEU A 65 10.08 -9.45 1.74
C LEU A 65 10.41 -7.96 1.52
N LEU A 66 9.42 -7.06 1.55
CA LEU A 66 9.63 -5.62 1.54
C LEU A 66 10.62 -5.16 2.61
N SER A 67 10.61 -5.75 3.81
CA SER A 67 11.51 -5.37 4.91
C SER A 67 12.99 -5.67 4.63
N ASN A 68 13.27 -6.62 3.73
CA ASN A 68 14.64 -6.93 3.30
C ASN A 68 15.23 -5.85 2.38
N TYR A 69 14.38 -4.99 1.79
CA TYR A 69 14.80 -3.96 0.84
C TYR A 69 14.55 -2.54 1.34
N PHE A 70 13.51 -2.34 2.14
CA PHE A 70 13.02 -1.03 2.52
C PHE A 70 12.83 -0.92 4.03
N GLN A 71 13.41 0.12 4.65
CA GLN A 71 13.07 0.50 6.02
C GLN A 71 11.70 1.19 6.10
N ALA A 72 11.33 1.90 5.03
CA ALA A 72 10.04 2.55 4.88
C ALA A 72 9.68 2.67 3.39
N VAL A 73 8.39 2.62 3.08
CA VAL A 73 7.83 3.02 1.79
C VAL A 73 7.08 4.32 1.98
N ILE A 74 7.44 5.35 1.22
CA ILE A 74 6.77 6.65 1.28
C ILE A 74 5.74 6.70 0.16
N LEU A 75 4.46 6.78 0.53
CA LEU A 75 3.39 6.95 -0.43
C LEU A 75 3.07 8.43 -0.58
N GLN A 76 3.24 8.89 -1.81
CA GLN A 76 2.73 10.16 -2.32
C GLN A 76 1.67 9.82 -3.36
N GLY A 77 0.44 9.56 -2.89
CA GLY A 77 -0.71 9.28 -3.75
C GLY A 77 -1.66 10.47 -3.79
N GLU A 78 -2.38 10.64 -4.90
CA GLU A 78 -3.52 11.58 -4.97
C GLU A 78 -4.62 11.19 -3.99
N SER A 79 -4.80 9.88 -3.79
CA SER A 79 -5.74 9.32 -2.81
C SER A 79 -5.17 8.05 -2.19
N VAL A 80 -5.16 8.03 -0.85
CA VAL A 80 -4.66 6.91 -0.05
C VAL A 80 -5.71 6.58 1.01
N PHE A 81 -6.02 5.29 1.16
CA PHE A 81 -6.97 4.75 2.11
C PHE A 81 -6.26 3.79 3.04
N VAL A 82 -6.30 4.10 4.33
CA VAL A 82 -5.76 3.22 5.37
C VAL A 82 -6.90 2.37 5.90
N GLY A 83 -6.89 1.07 5.60
CA GLY A 83 -7.92 0.13 6.05
C GLY A 83 -8.02 0.06 7.56
N ALA A 84 -9.23 -0.19 8.08
CA ALA A 84 -9.52 -0.16 9.51
C ALA A 84 -8.73 -1.18 10.36
N LYS A 85 -8.12 -2.21 9.75
CA LYS A 85 -7.24 -3.17 10.45
C LYS A 85 -5.74 -2.85 10.33
N ILE A 86 -5.38 -1.75 9.67
CA ILE A 86 -4.00 -1.28 9.61
C ILE A 86 -3.64 -0.60 10.92
N LYS A 87 -2.50 -0.98 11.51
CA LYS A 87 -1.96 -0.33 12.69
C LYS A 87 -1.43 1.05 12.29
N VAL A 88 -1.82 2.08 13.04
CA VAL A 88 -1.36 3.46 12.82
C VAL A 88 -0.54 3.91 14.02
N SER A 89 0.61 4.55 13.75
CA SER A 89 1.40 5.27 14.75
C SER A 89 1.34 6.76 14.45
N ASN A 90 1.22 7.55 15.52
CA ASN A 90 1.45 9.00 15.45
C ASN A 90 2.94 9.30 15.43
#